data_AF-A0AAJ5YNS2-F1
#
_entry.id   AF-A0AAJ5YNS2-F1
#
_cell.length_a   1.000
_cell.length_b   1.000
_cell.length_c   1.000
_cell.angle_alpha   90.00
_cell.angle_beta   90.00
_cell.angle_gamma   90.00
#
_symmetry.space_group_name_H-M   'P 1'
#
loop_
_entity.id
_entity.type
_entity.pdbx_description
1 polymer ?
#
loop_
_entity_poly.entity_id
_entity_poly.type
_entity_poly.pdbx_seq_one_letter_code
_entity_poly.pdbx_strand_id
1 'polypeptide(L)'
;MLKDEVRTLSYRQAIQNNPHLFRDKIVLDVGCGTGILCMFAARAGAKKVIGVDMSNIIDQARQIVSANGFDDTITLIKGKLEEVDLGLGPNGKVDVIVSEWMGYFLLYESMLDTVLLARDLYLAPGGIMMPDSATLYLSAIEDQDYKEEKIEFWNNVYGFDYSCIKDIALREPLVDTVELRSVVCDPAMVKQLDLLTVKKQDLSFTNEFRLRATRNDYVHAFLGWFDIGFEACHKPVRFSTGPHSRYTHWKQTVFYTPETLAVSEGDVIEGRLSCAPNAKNPRDLDITIKYRVDSTETIEGEMQYKMY
;
A
#
# COMPACT_ATOMS: atom_id res chain seq x y z
N MET A 1 11.99 -3.18 4.27
CA MET A 1 12.06 -3.26 2.79
C MET A 1 12.90 -4.42 2.26
N LEU A 2 14.24 -4.43 2.31
CA LEU A 2 15.04 -5.45 1.57
C LEU A 2 14.87 -6.91 2.04
N LYS A 3 14.66 -7.14 3.35
CA LYS A 3 14.42 -8.49 3.91
C LYS A 3 13.02 -9.04 3.61
N ASP A 4 12.12 -8.20 3.09
CA ASP A 4 10.82 -8.65 2.61
C ASP A 4 11.02 -9.33 1.26
N GLU A 5 11.08 -10.66 1.29
CA GLU A 5 11.28 -11.48 0.10
C GLU A 5 10.07 -11.44 -0.84
N VAL A 6 8.84 -11.45 -0.31
CA VAL A 6 7.62 -11.39 -1.13
C VAL A 6 7.65 -10.14 -1.99
N ARG A 7 7.91 -8.98 -1.38
CA ARG A 7 8.10 -7.72 -2.09
C ARG A 7 9.25 -7.81 -3.10
N THR A 8 10.46 -8.04 -2.61
CA THR A 8 11.68 -7.85 -3.40
C THR A 8 11.78 -8.86 -4.55
N LEU A 9 11.36 -10.10 -4.32
CA LEU A 9 11.38 -11.14 -5.34
C LEU A 9 10.27 -10.96 -6.38
N SER A 10 9.11 -10.40 -6.02
CA SER A 10 8.05 -10.09 -7.00
C SER A 10 8.55 -9.05 -8.01
N TYR A 11 9.15 -7.95 -7.56
CA TYR A 11 9.80 -6.99 -8.47
C TYR A 11 10.91 -7.65 -9.30
N ARG A 12 11.78 -8.45 -8.67
CA ARG A 12 12.85 -9.15 -9.39
C ARG A 12 12.29 -10.05 -10.48
N GLN A 13 11.23 -10.80 -10.20
CA GLN A 13 10.58 -11.69 -11.16
C GLN A 13 9.92 -10.88 -12.29
N ALA A 14 9.16 -9.83 -11.95
CA ALA A 14 8.51 -8.97 -12.94
C ALA A 14 9.53 -8.36 -13.92
N ILE A 15 10.69 -7.95 -13.41
CA ILE A 15 11.73 -7.31 -14.22
C ILE A 15 12.58 -8.36 -14.97
N GLN A 16 13.22 -9.28 -14.24
CA GLN A 16 14.26 -10.15 -14.80
C GLN A 16 13.72 -11.35 -15.59
N ASN A 17 12.48 -11.77 -15.33
CA ASN A 17 11.83 -12.81 -16.15
C ASN A 17 11.18 -12.23 -17.42
N ASN A 18 11.13 -10.90 -17.56
CA ASN A 18 10.58 -10.22 -18.72
C ASN A 18 11.62 -9.28 -19.38
N PRO A 19 12.83 -9.76 -19.72
CA PRO A 19 13.89 -8.89 -20.26
C PRO A 19 13.50 -8.23 -21.60
N HIS A 20 12.53 -8.79 -22.33
CA HIS A 20 12.00 -8.20 -23.56
C HIS A 20 11.29 -6.86 -23.33
N LEU A 21 10.85 -6.57 -22.10
CA LEU A 21 10.25 -5.29 -21.71
C LEU A 21 11.31 -4.24 -21.32
N PHE A 22 12.53 -4.66 -21.02
CA PHE A 22 13.60 -3.80 -20.49
C PHE A 22 14.78 -3.64 -21.45
N ARG A 23 15.02 -4.60 -22.34
CA ARG A 23 16.17 -4.57 -23.25
C ARG A 23 16.15 -3.31 -24.11
N ASP A 24 17.27 -2.60 -24.12
CA ASP A 24 17.48 -1.36 -24.86
C ASP A 24 16.56 -0.19 -24.45
N LYS A 25 15.86 -0.30 -23.31
CA LYS A 25 14.92 0.70 -22.79
C LYS A 25 15.55 1.69 -21.82
N ILE A 26 14.93 2.87 -21.71
CA ILE A 26 15.21 3.84 -20.65
C ILE A 26 14.21 3.61 -19.52
N VAL A 27 14.73 3.38 -18.31
CA VAL A 27 13.93 3.06 -17.11
C VAL A 27 14.06 4.19 -16.09
N LEU A 28 12.95 4.61 -15.50
CA LEU A 28 12.92 5.49 -14.34
C LEU A 28 12.52 4.70 -13.09
N ASP A 29 13.34 4.75 -12.05
CA ASP A 29 13.03 4.21 -10.72
C ASP A 29 12.69 5.37 -9.77
N VAL A 30 11.41 5.50 -9.42
CA VAL A 30 10.90 6.59 -8.57
C VAL A 30 10.93 6.14 -7.11
N GLY A 31 11.75 6.81 -6.29
CA GLY A 31 12.02 6.41 -4.90
C GLY A 31 12.96 5.22 -4.84
N CYS A 32 14.08 5.29 -5.57
CA CYS A 32 14.96 4.14 -5.79
C CYS A 32 15.65 3.63 -4.50
N GLY A 33 15.69 4.43 -3.44
CA GLY A 33 16.30 4.08 -2.16
C GLY A 33 17.73 3.58 -2.30
N THR A 34 17.94 2.29 -2.05
CA THR A 34 19.26 1.63 -2.15
C THR A 34 19.68 1.29 -3.59
N GLY A 35 18.82 1.54 -4.59
CA GLY A 35 19.07 1.25 -6.00
C GLY A 35 18.84 -0.21 -6.40
N ILE A 36 18.18 -1.02 -5.55
CA ILE A 36 17.98 -2.45 -5.83
C ILE A 36 17.13 -2.69 -7.09
N LEU A 37 16.06 -1.92 -7.30
CA LEU A 37 15.21 -2.05 -8.48
C LEU A 37 15.93 -1.51 -9.73
N CYS A 38 16.71 -0.43 -9.59
CA CYS A 38 17.64 0.01 -10.64
C CYS A 38 18.56 -1.13 -11.10
N MET A 39 19.18 -1.85 -10.17
CA MET A 39 20.08 -2.95 -10.50
C MET A 39 19.36 -4.15 -11.12
N PHE A 40 18.11 -4.43 -10.74
CA PHE A 40 17.31 -5.44 -11.44
C PHE A 40 17.02 -5.05 -12.88
N ALA A 41 16.66 -3.79 -13.13
CA ALA A 41 16.40 -3.27 -14.47
C ALA A 41 17.67 -3.28 -15.35
N ALA A 42 18.81 -2.85 -14.81
CA ALA A 42 20.09 -2.91 -15.52
C ALA A 42 20.47 -4.35 -15.88
N ARG A 43 20.32 -5.31 -14.95
CA ARG A 43 20.54 -6.75 -15.23
C ARG A 43 19.59 -7.33 -16.27
N ALA A 44 18.38 -6.78 -16.40
CA ALA A 44 17.41 -7.19 -17.42
C ALA A 44 17.74 -6.63 -18.82
N GLY A 45 18.79 -5.80 -18.95
CA GLY A 45 19.28 -5.27 -20.22
C GLY A 45 18.83 -3.85 -20.54
N ALA A 46 18.37 -3.08 -19.54
CA ALA A 46 18.07 -1.67 -19.72
C ALA A 46 19.26 -0.90 -20.30
N LYS A 47 19.00 -0.05 -21.30
CA LYS A 47 20.03 0.82 -21.92
C LYS A 47 20.51 1.87 -20.95
N LYS A 48 19.59 2.41 -20.15
CA LYS A 48 19.85 3.41 -19.11
C LYS A 48 18.81 3.28 -18.03
N VAL A 49 19.22 3.40 -16.78
CA VAL A 49 18.33 3.46 -15.63
C VAL A 49 18.59 4.77 -14.88
N ILE A 50 17.53 5.51 -14.57
CA ILE A 50 17.58 6.74 -13.81
C ILE A 50 16.88 6.46 -12.49
N GLY A 51 17.61 6.45 -11.38
CA GLY A 51 17.03 6.33 -10.04
C GLY A 51 16.94 7.70 -9.38
N VAL A 52 15.77 8.04 -8.86
CA VAL A 52 15.53 9.30 -8.14
C VAL A 52 15.11 8.99 -6.71
N ASP A 53 15.73 9.64 -5.74
CA ASP A 53 15.29 9.60 -4.34
C ASP A 53 15.74 10.87 -3.62
N MET A 54 14.91 11.41 -2.72
CA MET A 54 15.24 12.63 -1.96
C MET A 54 16.15 12.35 -0.76
N SER A 55 16.21 11.11 -0.29
CA SER A 55 16.94 10.73 0.91
C SER A 55 18.45 10.68 0.70
N ASN A 56 19.19 10.85 1.80
CA ASN A 56 20.66 10.69 1.82
C ASN A 56 21.12 9.29 1.46
N ILE A 57 20.24 8.28 1.45
CA ILE A 57 20.54 6.91 1.05
C ILE A 57 21.13 6.80 -0.37
N ILE A 58 20.87 7.80 -1.24
CA ILE A 58 21.47 7.88 -2.58
C ILE A 58 23.00 7.83 -2.54
N ASP A 59 23.61 8.40 -1.50
CA ASP A 59 25.07 8.45 -1.39
C ASP A 59 25.66 7.05 -1.16
N GLN A 60 24.93 6.17 -0.47
CA GLN A 60 25.25 4.73 -0.35
C GLN A 60 24.83 3.95 -1.59
N ALA A 61 23.68 4.28 -2.21
CA ALA A 61 23.22 3.63 -3.43
C ALA A 61 24.24 3.78 -4.56
N ARG A 62 24.90 4.93 -4.70
CA ARG A 62 26.02 5.12 -5.65
C ARG A 62 27.18 4.16 -5.40
N GLN A 63 27.57 3.99 -4.14
CA GLN A 63 28.63 3.03 -3.78
C GLN A 63 28.20 1.58 -4.09
N ILE A 64 26.95 1.24 -3.81
CA ILE A 64 26.38 -0.09 -4.11
C ILE A 64 26.37 -0.33 -5.62
N VAL A 65 25.88 0.62 -6.42
CA VAL A 65 25.86 0.55 -7.89
C VAL A 65 27.26 0.35 -8.44
N SER A 66 28.24 1.13 -7.96
CA SER A 66 29.62 1.02 -8.42
C SER A 66 30.28 -0.30 -8.03
N ALA A 67 30.08 -0.75 -6.78
CA ALA A 67 30.57 -2.04 -6.31
C ALA A 67 30.01 -3.24 -7.11
N ASN A 68 28.88 -3.06 -7.80
CA ASN A 68 28.26 -4.08 -8.64
C ASN A 68 28.48 -3.85 -10.15
N GLY A 69 29.31 -2.87 -10.54
CA GLY A 69 29.71 -2.64 -11.93
C GLY A 69 28.62 -2.06 -12.83
N PHE A 70 27.70 -1.26 -12.27
CA PHE A 70 26.60 -0.66 -13.02
C PHE A 70 26.73 0.85 -13.26
N ASP A 71 27.91 1.43 -13.03
CA ASP A 71 28.17 2.88 -13.18
C ASP A 71 27.80 3.42 -14.57
N ASP A 72 28.07 2.64 -15.63
CA ASP A 72 27.81 3.05 -17.01
C ASP A 72 26.33 3.01 -17.40
N THR A 73 25.50 2.29 -16.63
CA THR A 73 24.08 2.06 -16.96
C THR A 73 23.13 2.82 -16.04
N ILE A 74 23.49 2.96 -14.76
CA ILE A 74 22.61 3.53 -13.72
C ILE A 74 23.08 4.93 -13.35
N THR A 75 22.21 5.93 -13.52
CA THR A 75 22.39 7.29 -13.03
C THR A 75 21.50 7.53 -11.81
N LEU A 76 22.08 7.92 -10.67
CA LEU A 76 21.34 8.20 -9.43
C LEU A 76 21.30 9.70 -9.11
N ILE A 77 20.09 10.22 -8.98
CA ILE A 77 19.79 11.63 -8.76
C ILE A 77 19.20 11.79 -7.37
N LYS A 78 19.81 12.67 -6.58
CA LYS A 78 19.35 13.01 -5.23
C LYS A 78 18.43 14.23 -5.31
N GLY A 79 17.20 14.08 -4.87
CA GLY A 79 16.21 15.16 -4.81
C GLY A 79 14.79 14.66 -4.99
N LYS A 80 13.84 15.59 -4.92
CA LYS A 80 12.43 15.31 -5.21
C LYS A 80 12.22 15.26 -6.72
N LEU A 81 11.41 14.32 -7.20
CA LEU A 81 11.17 14.15 -8.64
C LEU A 81 10.63 15.43 -9.28
N GLU A 82 9.82 16.18 -8.52
CA GLU A 82 9.21 17.46 -8.88
C GLU A 82 10.23 18.57 -9.17
N GLU A 83 11.46 18.45 -8.64
CA GLU A 83 12.46 19.53 -8.59
C GLU A 83 13.74 19.21 -9.39
N VAL A 84 13.95 17.95 -9.78
CA VAL A 84 15.20 17.49 -10.40
C VAL A 84 15.11 17.42 -11.93
N ASP A 85 16.24 17.66 -12.60
CA ASP A 85 16.40 17.36 -14.02
C ASP A 85 16.88 15.91 -14.19
N LEU A 86 16.09 15.10 -14.92
CA LEU A 86 16.42 13.71 -15.25
C LEU A 86 17.50 13.58 -16.34
N GLY A 87 17.92 14.69 -16.95
CA GLY A 87 18.88 14.69 -18.06
C GLY A 87 18.31 14.06 -19.32
N LEU A 88 16.99 14.15 -19.50
CA LEU A 88 16.26 13.63 -20.67
C LEU A 88 16.06 14.72 -21.76
N GLY A 89 16.25 15.99 -21.41
CA GLY A 89 15.97 17.13 -22.28
C GLY A 89 14.48 17.52 -22.33
N PRO A 90 14.11 18.61 -23.04
CA PRO A 90 12.79 19.24 -22.94
C PRO A 90 11.57 18.36 -23.27
N ASN A 91 11.77 17.32 -24.09
CA ASN A 91 10.72 16.38 -24.50
C ASN A 91 11.13 14.92 -24.26
N GLY A 92 12.13 14.70 -23.42
CA GLY A 92 12.65 13.37 -23.20
C GLY A 92 11.67 12.51 -22.40
N LYS A 93 11.59 11.24 -22.78
CA LYS A 93 10.66 10.26 -22.21
C LYS A 93 11.41 9.01 -21.77
N VAL A 94 10.80 8.26 -20.88
CA VAL A 94 11.22 6.93 -20.45
C VAL A 94 10.23 5.88 -20.96
N ASP A 95 10.72 4.68 -21.24
CA ASP A 95 9.90 3.57 -21.72
C ASP A 95 9.21 2.84 -20.57
N VAL A 96 9.86 2.79 -19.40
CA VAL A 96 9.42 2.03 -18.22
C VAL A 96 9.55 2.89 -16.98
N ILE A 97 8.52 2.91 -16.15
CA ILE A 97 8.60 3.40 -14.77
C ILE A 97 8.50 2.20 -13.83
N VAL A 98 9.46 2.07 -12.93
CA VAL A 98 9.42 1.14 -11.80
C VAL A 98 9.34 1.98 -10.54
N SER A 99 8.51 1.59 -9.59
CA SER A 99 8.48 2.26 -8.29
C SER A 99 7.87 1.35 -7.25
N GLU A 100 8.50 1.32 -6.07
CA GLU A 100 7.86 0.79 -4.88
C GLU A 100 7.32 1.95 -4.05
N TRP A 101 6.04 2.24 -4.24
CA TRP A 101 5.35 3.43 -3.74
C TRP A 101 4.32 3.13 -2.66
N MET A 102 4.05 1.85 -2.41
CA MET A 102 2.92 1.41 -1.60
C MET A 102 3.20 1.69 -0.13
N GLY A 103 2.30 2.42 0.51
CA GLY A 103 2.32 2.62 1.95
C GLY A 103 1.50 1.58 2.71
N TYR A 104 1.43 1.72 4.03
CA TYR A 104 0.40 1.03 4.81
C TYR A 104 -1.01 1.40 4.29
N PHE A 105 -1.95 0.48 4.40
CA PHE A 105 -3.29 0.64 3.80
C PHE A 105 -3.24 1.13 2.32
N LEU A 106 -2.20 0.70 1.58
CA LEU A 106 -1.86 1.05 0.20
C LEU A 106 -1.44 2.51 -0.04
N LEU A 107 -2.21 3.48 0.47
CA LEU A 107 -2.11 4.90 0.10
C LEU A 107 -1.41 5.78 1.13
N TYR A 108 -1.02 5.26 2.29
CA TYR A 108 -0.32 6.04 3.32
C TYR A 108 1.04 6.58 2.80
N GLU A 109 1.48 7.72 3.33
CA GLU A 109 2.64 8.52 2.87
C GLU A 109 2.50 9.19 1.49
N SER A 110 1.41 8.93 0.75
CA SER A 110 1.03 9.61 -0.50
C SER A 110 2.10 9.60 -1.60
N MET A 111 2.95 8.56 -1.64
CA MET A 111 4.02 8.46 -2.67
C MET A 111 3.48 8.17 -4.07
N LEU A 112 2.27 7.59 -4.19
CA LEU A 112 1.63 7.36 -5.48
C LEU A 112 1.46 8.66 -6.28
N ASP A 113 1.25 9.80 -5.63
CA ASP A 113 1.17 11.12 -6.29
C ASP A 113 2.40 11.41 -7.14
N THR A 114 3.59 11.16 -6.61
CA THR A 114 4.86 11.38 -7.30
C THR A 114 5.03 10.38 -8.45
N VAL A 115 4.55 9.14 -8.30
CA VAL A 115 4.56 8.14 -9.39
C VAL A 115 3.61 8.54 -10.53
N LEU A 116 2.42 9.05 -10.22
CA LEU A 116 1.48 9.54 -11.23
C LEU A 116 2.03 10.77 -11.95
N LEU A 117 2.71 11.67 -11.23
CA LEU A 117 3.43 12.78 -11.85
C LEU A 117 4.54 12.29 -12.79
N ALA A 118 5.32 11.29 -12.37
CA ALA A 118 6.35 10.67 -13.19
C ALA A 118 5.76 10.11 -14.50
N ARG A 119 4.64 9.41 -14.40
CA ARG A 119 3.89 8.87 -15.54
C ARG A 119 3.50 9.98 -16.49
N ASP A 120 2.82 11.01 -15.98
CA ASP A 120 2.24 12.07 -16.81
C ASP A 120 3.32 12.92 -17.50
N LEU A 121 4.43 13.19 -16.82
CA LEU A 121 5.52 14.01 -17.37
C LEU A 121 6.48 13.21 -18.25
N TYR A 122 6.86 11.99 -17.85
CA TYR A 122 8.03 11.31 -18.41
C TYR A 122 7.73 10.00 -19.11
N LEU A 123 6.59 9.33 -18.88
CA LEU A 123 6.31 8.07 -19.57
C LEU A 123 6.01 8.33 -21.06
N ALA A 124 6.64 7.56 -21.94
CA ALA A 124 6.36 7.59 -23.37
C ALA A 124 4.95 7.00 -23.66
N PRO A 125 4.28 7.41 -24.76
CA PRO A 125 3.09 6.70 -25.23
C PRO A 125 3.36 5.21 -25.43
N GLY A 126 2.55 4.35 -24.82
CA GLY A 126 2.76 2.89 -24.83
C GLY A 126 3.85 2.39 -23.88
N GLY A 127 4.40 3.27 -23.04
CA GLY A 127 5.27 2.87 -21.94
C GLY A 127 4.53 2.06 -20.88
N ILE A 128 5.29 1.37 -20.04
CA ILE A 128 4.74 0.48 -19.00
C ILE A 128 5.13 0.96 -17.60
N MET A 129 4.30 0.60 -16.62
CA MET A 129 4.55 0.84 -15.21
C MET A 129 4.71 -0.48 -14.48
N MET A 130 5.57 -0.52 -13.45
CA MET A 130 5.75 -1.70 -12.60
C MET A 130 5.79 -1.30 -11.12
N PRO A 131 4.78 -1.72 -10.32
CA PRO A 131 3.55 -2.41 -10.73
C PRO A 131 2.63 -1.51 -11.57
N ASP A 132 1.63 -2.09 -12.21
CA ASP A 132 0.60 -1.41 -13.01
C ASP A 132 -0.83 -1.59 -12.44
N SER A 133 -1.02 -2.53 -11.50
CA SER A 133 -2.28 -2.73 -10.82
C SER A 133 -2.12 -2.82 -9.30
N ALA A 134 -3.04 -2.18 -8.56
CA ALA A 134 -3.17 -2.34 -7.13
C ALA A 134 -4.64 -2.47 -6.74
N THR A 135 -4.95 -3.29 -5.74
CA THR A 135 -6.32 -3.52 -5.28
C THR A 135 -6.37 -3.53 -3.76
N LEU A 136 -7.20 -2.68 -3.17
CA LEU A 136 -7.46 -2.57 -1.74
C LEU A 136 -8.68 -3.41 -1.36
N TYR A 137 -8.53 -4.23 -0.32
CA TYR A 137 -9.57 -5.10 0.23
C TYR A 137 -9.89 -4.73 1.68
N LEU A 138 -11.10 -5.09 2.10
CA LEU A 138 -11.59 -4.99 3.46
C LEU A 138 -12.22 -6.32 3.90
N SER A 139 -12.05 -6.67 5.17
CA SER A 139 -12.82 -7.71 5.86
C SER A 139 -13.04 -7.29 7.33
N ALA A 140 -13.51 -8.21 8.17
CA ALA A 140 -13.78 -8.03 9.58
C ALA A 140 -13.17 -9.17 10.40
N ILE A 141 -12.71 -8.86 11.61
CA ILE A 141 -11.95 -9.79 12.44
C ILE A 141 -12.48 -9.89 13.88
N GLU A 142 -12.28 -11.07 14.45
CA GLU A 142 -12.29 -11.33 15.88
C GLU A 142 -10.90 -10.97 16.44
N ASP A 143 -10.84 -10.17 17.52
CA ASP A 143 -9.58 -9.66 18.07
C ASP A 143 -9.75 -9.18 19.54
N GLN A 144 -10.59 -9.87 20.33
CA GLN A 144 -10.99 -9.44 21.68
C GLN A 144 -9.77 -9.25 22.60
N ASP A 145 -8.90 -10.26 22.69
CA ASP A 145 -7.75 -10.24 23.60
C ASP A 145 -6.82 -9.05 23.29
N TYR A 146 -6.56 -8.79 22.00
CA TYR A 146 -5.68 -7.70 21.59
C TYR A 146 -6.35 -6.32 21.72
N LYS A 147 -7.67 -6.23 21.48
CA LYS A 147 -8.46 -5.02 21.78
C LYS A 147 -8.40 -4.71 23.28
N GLU A 148 -8.48 -5.73 24.14
CA GLU A 148 -8.40 -5.54 25.58
C GLU A 148 -7.03 -4.98 26.00
N GLU A 149 -5.95 -5.53 25.44
CA GLU A 149 -4.58 -5.06 25.71
C GLU A 149 -4.28 -3.65 25.16
N LYS A 150 -4.82 -3.29 23.99
CA LYS A 150 -4.46 -2.03 23.29
C LYS A 150 -5.42 -0.89 23.54
N ILE A 151 -6.70 -1.20 23.74
CA ILE A 151 -7.78 -0.21 23.84
C ILE A 151 -8.35 -0.19 25.25
N GLU A 152 -8.75 -1.34 25.80
CA GLU A 152 -9.44 -1.38 27.10
C GLU A 152 -8.48 -1.22 28.30
N PHE A 153 -7.19 -1.46 28.11
CA PHE A 153 -6.13 -1.17 29.10
C PHE A 153 -6.23 0.26 29.67
N TRP A 154 -6.63 1.23 28.85
CA TRP A 154 -6.74 2.63 29.25
C TRP A 154 -7.85 2.90 30.28
N ASN A 155 -8.82 1.99 30.44
CA ASN A 155 -9.85 2.15 31.47
C ASN A 155 -9.27 2.07 32.89
N ASN A 156 -8.17 1.34 33.06
CA ASN A 156 -7.56 1.13 34.37
C ASN A 156 -6.04 0.88 34.25
N VAL A 157 -5.28 1.96 34.30
CA VAL A 157 -3.82 1.92 34.30
C VAL A 157 -3.36 1.88 35.75
N TYR A 158 -3.19 0.67 36.30
CA TYR A 158 -2.71 0.43 37.67
C TYR A 158 -3.55 1.11 38.77
N GLY A 159 -4.87 1.17 38.60
CA GLY A 159 -5.83 1.79 39.50
C GLY A 159 -6.22 3.23 39.10
N PHE A 160 -5.64 3.78 38.04
CA PHE A 160 -5.93 5.12 37.54
C PHE A 160 -6.76 5.07 36.25
N ASP A 161 -7.78 5.93 36.18
CA ASP A 161 -8.62 6.08 34.99
C ASP A 161 -7.90 6.93 33.93
N TYR A 162 -7.55 6.28 32.81
CA TYR A 162 -6.93 6.89 31.63
C TYR A 162 -7.88 6.81 30.41
N SER A 163 -9.19 6.60 30.63
CA SER A 163 -10.17 6.39 29.56
C SER A 163 -10.23 7.52 28.54
N CYS A 164 -9.78 8.73 28.88
CA CYS A 164 -9.61 9.84 27.93
C CYS A 164 -8.65 9.54 26.76
N ILE A 165 -7.74 8.56 26.92
CA ILE A 165 -6.83 8.09 25.86
C ILE A 165 -7.51 7.05 24.96
N LYS A 166 -8.50 6.31 25.47
CA LYS A 166 -9.22 5.27 24.72
C LYS A 166 -9.81 5.81 23.41
N ASP A 167 -10.41 7.00 23.45
CA ASP A 167 -10.99 7.65 22.27
C ASP A 167 -9.94 8.02 21.22
N ILE A 168 -8.70 8.27 21.64
CA ILE A 168 -7.58 8.55 20.74
C ILE A 168 -7.09 7.23 20.13
N ALA A 169 -6.86 6.21 20.97
CA ALA A 169 -6.39 4.89 20.55
C ALA A 169 -7.35 4.21 19.56
N LEU A 170 -8.66 4.33 19.76
CA LEU A 170 -9.68 3.81 18.83
C LEU A 170 -9.64 4.47 17.45
N ARG A 171 -9.18 5.73 17.35
CA ARG A 171 -9.11 6.48 16.09
C ARG A 171 -7.80 6.27 15.35
N GLU A 172 -6.83 5.58 15.92
CA GLU A 172 -5.54 5.30 15.32
C GLU A 172 -5.51 3.86 14.80
N PRO A 173 -5.49 3.64 13.47
CA PRO A 173 -5.41 2.29 12.93
C PRO A 173 -4.10 1.60 13.32
N LEU A 174 -4.16 0.32 13.68
CA LEU A 174 -2.96 -0.46 14.00
C LEU A 174 -2.42 -1.15 12.74
N VAL A 175 -1.10 -1.18 12.60
CA VAL A 175 -0.43 -1.96 11.56
C VAL A 175 0.18 -3.22 12.18
N ASP A 176 -0.51 -4.35 12.01
CA ASP A 176 -0.04 -5.62 12.53
C ASP A 176 -0.37 -6.83 11.64
N THR A 177 0.26 -7.96 11.94
CA THR A 177 -0.02 -9.22 11.26
C THR A 177 -1.20 -9.88 11.93
N VAL A 178 -2.25 -10.11 11.15
CA VAL A 178 -3.46 -10.77 11.60
C VAL A 178 -3.46 -12.20 11.13
N GLU A 179 -3.73 -13.13 12.04
CA GLU A 179 -3.84 -14.53 11.70
C GLU A 179 -5.11 -14.79 10.88
N LEU A 180 -5.02 -15.61 9.85
CA LEU A 180 -6.17 -15.91 8.98
C LEU A 180 -7.38 -16.45 9.77
N ARG A 181 -7.16 -17.16 10.88
CA ARG A 181 -8.24 -17.66 11.73
C ARG A 181 -9.06 -16.55 12.40
N SER A 182 -8.52 -15.36 12.57
CA SER A 182 -9.23 -14.21 13.14
C SER A 182 -10.19 -13.57 12.14
N VAL A 183 -10.06 -13.86 10.84
CA VAL A 183 -10.96 -13.32 9.80
C VAL A 183 -12.33 -13.99 9.90
N VAL A 184 -13.37 -13.17 10.13
CA VAL A 184 -14.76 -13.61 10.33
C VAL A 184 -15.55 -13.51 9.02
N CYS A 185 -15.24 -12.54 8.17
CA CYS A 185 -15.99 -12.28 6.94
C CYS A 185 -15.22 -12.57 5.65
N ASP A 186 -15.97 -12.86 4.57
CA ASP A 186 -15.42 -12.85 3.23
C ASP A 186 -14.86 -11.46 2.86
N PRO A 187 -13.75 -11.40 2.11
CA PRO A 187 -13.15 -10.14 1.70
C PRO A 187 -14.01 -9.40 0.67
N ALA A 188 -14.13 -8.08 0.81
CA ALA A 188 -14.68 -7.20 -0.22
C ALA A 188 -13.58 -6.36 -0.87
N MET A 189 -13.60 -6.26 -2.20
CA MET A 189 -12.79 -5.28 -2.92
C MET A 189 -13.38 -3.89 -2.67
N VAL A 190 -12.56 -2.96 -2.18
CA VAL A 190 -12.98 -1.58 -1.93
C VAL A 190 -12.50 -0.63 -3.01
N LYS A 191 -11.28 -0.81 -3.53
CA LYS A 191 -10.73 0.07 -4.57
C LYS A 191 -9.76 -0.71 -5.46
N GLN A 192 -9.91 -0.56 -6.77
CA GLN A 192 -8.92 -1.01 -7.74
C GLN A 192 -8.29 0.22 -8.41
N LEU A 193 -6.97 0.17 -8.58
CA LEU A 193 -6.18 1.20 -9.23
C LEU A 193 -5.49 0.58 -10.45
N ASP A 194 -5.79 1.13 -11.61
CA ASP A 194 -4.99 0.96 -12.83
C ASP A 194 -4.03 2.14 -12.90
N LEU A 195 -2.74 1.88 -12.69
CA LEU A 195 -1.73 2.93 -12.57
C LEU A 195 -1.49 3.66 -13.89
N LEU A 196 -1.86 3.09 -15.04
CA LEU A 196 -1.75 3.77 -16.33
C LEU A 196 -2.83 4.84 -16.51
N THR A 197 -3.98 4.72 -15.85
CA THR A 197 -5.15 5.56 -16.11
C THR A 197 -5.63 6.37 -14.91
N VAL A 198 -5.35 5.92 -13.68
CA VAL A 198 -5.81 6.57 -12.46
C VAL A 198 -5.25 7.98 -12.33
N LYS A 199 -6.08 8.92 -11.84
CA LYS A 199 -5.68 10.30 -11.57
C LYS A 199 -5.57 10.53 -10.08
N LYS A 200 -4.78 11.52 -9.68
CA LYS A 200 -4.62 11.93 -8.28
C LYS A 200 -5.96 12.19 -7.57
N GLN A 201 -6.92 12.80 -8.26
CA GLN A 201 -8.26 13.04 -7.70
C GLN A 201 -9.05 11.75 -7.37
N ASP A 202 -8.71 10.63 -8.02
CA ASP A 202 -9.38 9.34 -7.80
C ASP A 202 -8.84 8.61 -6.56
N LEU A 203 -7.75 9.10 -5.96
CA LEU A 203 -7.15 8.57 -4.73
C LEU A 203 -7.89 9.03 -3.46
N SER A 204 -8.66 10.11 -3.56
CA SER A 204 -9.68 10.48 -2.58
C SER A 204 -11.01 9.85 -3.01
N PHE A 205 -11.52 8.90 -2.25
CA PHE A 205 -12.70 8.13 -2.68
C PHE A 205 -13.66 7.83 -1.52
N THR A 206 -14.87 7.43 -1.90
CA THR A 206 -15.87 6.84 -1.00
C THR A 206 -16.55 5.70 -1.76
N ASN A 207 -16.31 4.47 -1.34
CA ASN A 207 -16.81 3.28 -2.02
C ASN A 207 -17.62 2.41 -1.04
N GLU A 208 -18.63 1.73 -1.58
CA GLU A 208 -19.45 0.80 -0.81
C GLU A 208 -18.72 -0.54 -0.64
N PHE A 209 -18.96 -1.21 0.49
CA PHE A 209 -18.47 -2.56 0.74
C PHE A 209 -19.59 -3.43 1.31
N ARG A 210 -19.44 -4.74 1.14
CA ARG A 210 -20.37 -5.74 1.69
C ARG A 210 -19.58 -6.98 2.11
N LEU A 211 -19.57 -7.26 3.41
CA LEU A 211 -18.87 -8.37 4.04
C LEU A 211 -19.89 -9.39 4.51
N ARG A 212 -19.71 -10.67 4.14
CA ARG A 212 -20.56 -11.77 4.62
C ARG A 212 -19.83 -12.51 5.73
N ALA A 213 -20.47 -12.67 6.88
CA ALA A 213 -19.95 -13.52 7.95
C ALA A 213 -19.91 -14.98 7.52
N THR A 214 -18.76 -15.63 7.72
CA THR A 214 -18.50 -17.03 7.32
C THR A 214 -18.68 -18.02 8.47
N ARG A 215 -18.90 -17.50 9.69
CA ARG A 215 -19.15 -18.25 10.91
C ARG A 215 -19.84 -17.37 11.95
N ASN A 216 -20.44 -18.00 12.95
CA ASN A 216 -20.92 -17.30 14.15
C ASN A 216 -19.72 -16.82 14.96
N ASP A 217 -19.61 -15.51 15.21
CA ASP A 217 -18.49 -14.93 15.97
C ASP A 217 -18.76 -13.48 16.39
N TYR A 218 -17.76 -12.86 17.00
CA TYR A 218 -17.72 -11.43 17.30
C TYR A 218 -16.74 -10.70 16.37
N VAL A 219 -17.17 -9.54 15.88
CA VAL A 219 -16.34 -8.60 15.11
C VAL A 219 -15.93 -7.45 16.02
N HIS A 220 -14.62 -7.25 16.13
CA HIS A 220 -14.01 -6.21 16.96
C HIS A 220 -13.35 -5.11 16.11
N ALA A 221 -13.01 -5.42 14.85
CA ALA A 221 -12.36 -4.49 13.95
C ALA A 221 -12.62 -4.83 12.48
N PHE A 222 -12.49 -3.82 11.60
CA PHE A 222 -12.28 -4.04 10.18
C PHE A 222 -10.79 -4.27 9.89
N LEU A 223 -10.50 -5.05 8.85
CA LEU A 223 -9.15 -5.39 8.41
C LEU A 223 -8.94 -4.95 6.96
N GLY A 224 -7.95 -4.09 6.73
CA GLY A 224 -7.53 -3.63 5.41
C GLY A 224 -6.21 -4.26 4.95
N TRP A 225 -6.13 -4.66 3.69
CA TRP A 225 -4.89 -5.09 3.03
C TRP A 225 -4.98 -4.82 1.53
N PHE A 226 -3.89 -5.06 0.80
CA PHE A 226 -3.87 -4.84 -0.64
C PHE A 226 -3.13 -5.94 -1.41
N ASP A 227 -3.48 -6.05 -2.69
CA ASP A 227 -2.84 -6.90 -3.67
C ASP A 227 -2.20 -6.03 -4.75
N ILE A 228 -1.07 -6.49 -5.28
CA ILE A 228 -0.29 -5.82 -6.31
C ILE A 228 -0.12 -6.73 -7.50
N GLY A 229 -0.35 -6.18 -8.70
CA GLY A 229 -0.20 -6.85 -9.97
C GLY A 229 0.82 -6.18 -10.88
N PHE A 230 1.53 -7.03 -11.64
CA PHE A 230 2.42 -6.66 -12.75
C PHE A 230 1.84 -7.26 -14.03
N GLU A 231 0.75 -6.68 -14.50
CA GLU A 231 -0.09 -7.20 -15.59
C GLU A 231 0.59 -7.11 -16.96
N ALA A 232 1.55 -6.20 -17.14
CA ALA A 232 2.41 -6.13 -18.34
C ALA A 232 3.32 -7.36 -18.53
N CYS A 233 3.51 -8.20 -17.50
CA CYS A 233 4.38 -9.38 -17.58
C CYS A 233 3.76 -10.49 -18.45
N HIS A 234 4.60 -11.24 -19.17
CA HIS A 234 4.12 -12.37 -19.99
C HIS A 234 3.43 -13.47 -19.14
N LYS A 235 3.98 -13.72 -17.95
CA LYS A 235 3.31 -14.50 -16.90
C LYS A 235 2.92 -13.53 -15.78
N PRO A 236 1.65 -13.49 -15.34
CA PRO A 236 1.24 -12.59 -14.28
C PRO A 236 2.10 -12.80 -13.03
N VAL A 237 2.74 -11.72 -12.58
CA VAL A 237 3.40 -11.66 -11.27
C VAL A 237 2.48 -10.86 -10.37
N ARG A 238 2.15 -11.41 -9.20
CA ARG A 238 1.28 -10.76 -8.21
C ARG A 238 1.75 -11.12 -6.81
N PHE A 239 1.47 -10.24 -5.85
CA PHE A 239 1.57 -10.59 -4.43
C PHE A 239 0.44 -9.92 -3.66
N SER A 240 0.11 -10.50 -2.50
CA SER A 240 -0.89 -9.98 -1.57
C SER A 240 -0.25 -9.69 -0.23
N THR A 241 -0.73 -8.65 0.45
CA THR A 241 -0.43 -8.39 1.87
C THR A 241 -1.54 -8.91 2.78
N GLY A 242 -2.48 -9.71 2.28
CA GLY A 242 -3.59 -10.22 3.07
C GLY A 242 -3.17 -11.27 4.10
N PRO A 243 -4.01 -11.52 5.12
CA PRO A 243 -3.72 -12.46 6.21
C PRO A 243 -3.60 -13.93 5.74
N HIS A 244 -4.11 -14.24 4.54
CA HIS A 244 -3.99 -15.55 3.89
C HIS A 244 -2.63 -15.76 3.19
N SER A 245 -1.81 -14.72 3.11
CA SER A 245 -0.55 -14.70 2.37
C SER A 245 0.67 -14.70 3.30
N ARG A 246 1.85 -14.93 2.71
CA ARG A 246 3.11 -14.85 3.47
C ARG A 246 3.34 -13.43 3.98
N TYR A 247 4.03 -13.32 5.11
CA TYR A 247 4.40 -12.05 5.70
C TYR A 247 5.02 -11.09 4.68
N THR A 248 4.54 -9.85 4.71
CA THR A 248 5.17 -8.67 4.10
C THR A 248 5.34 -7.61 5.17
N HIS A 249 6.26 -6.66 4.95
CA HIS A 249 6.52 -5.61 5.92
C HIS A 249 5.37 -4.61 6.09
N TRP A 250 4.44 -4.55 5.14
CA TRP A 250 3.21 -3.76 5.25
C TRP A 250 2.20 -4.35 6.23
N LYS A 251 2.28 -5.67 6.47
CA LYS A 251 1.31 -6.41 7.27
C LYS A 251 -0.12 -6.09 6.81
N GLN A 252 -1.04 -5.87 7.74
CA GLN A 252 -2.41 -5.40 7.50
C GLN A 252 -2.72 -4.18 8.38
N THR A 253 -3.79 -3.46 8.06
CA THR A 253 -4.26 -2.30 8.84
C THR A 253 -5.57 -2.65 9.54
N VAL A 254 -5.60 -2.50 10.86
CA VAL A 254 -6.71 -2.86 11.75
C VAL A 254 -7.44 -1.61 12.20
N PHE A 255 -8.76 -1.59 12.04
CA PHE A 255 -9.66 -0.48 12.36
C PHE A 255 -10.67 -0.92 13.42
N TYR A 256 -10.34 -0.72 14.71
CA TYR A 256 -11.22 -1.15 15.80
C TYR A 256 -12.56 -0.42 15.80
N THR A 257 -13.64 -1.18 15.93
CA THR A 257 -14.97 -0.64 16.16
C THR A 257 -15.13 -0.24 17.63
N PRO A 258 -15.89 0.84 17.94
CA PRO A 258 -16.17 1.19 19.33
C PRO A 258 -16.85 0.05 20.08
N GLU A 259 -17.90 -0.50 19.48
CA GLU A 259 -18.68 -1.62 20.02
C GLU A 259 -18.29 -2.94 19.37
N THR A 260 -18.44 -4.03 20.11
CA THR A 260 -18.30 -5.39 19.59
C THR A 260 -19.58 -5.79 18.85
N LEU A 261 -19.44 -6.27 17.62
CA LEU A 261 -20.57 -6.64 16.77
C LEU A 261 -20.73 -8.16 16.79
N ALA A 262 -21.86 -8.65 17.28
CA ALA A 262 -22.18 -10.07 17.21
C ALA A 262 -22.74 -10.41 15.82
N VAL A 263 -22.21 -11.44 15.16
CA VAL A 263 -22.67 -11.88 13.84
C VAL A 263 -22.89 -13.39 13.80
N SER A 264 -23.91 -13.81 13.06
CA SER A 264 -24.15 -15.21 12.71
C SER A 264 -23.65 -15.49 11.29
N GLU A 265 -23.34 -16.76 10.99
CA GLU A 265 -23.01 -17.21 9.65
C GLU A 265 -24.10 -16.78 8.66
N GLY A 266 -23.70 -16.11 7.58
CA GLY A 266 -24.60 -15.58 6.57
C GLY A 266 -25.05 -14.14 6.79
N ASP A 267 -24.89 -13.58 8.00
CA ASP A 267 -25.14 -12.17 8.27
C ASP A 267 -24.25 -11.28 7.42
N VAL A 268 -24.70 -10.04 7.21
CA VAL A 268 -24.05 -9.10 6.31
C VAL A 268 -23.72 -7.80 7.04
N ILE A 269 -22.46 -7.39 6.91
CA ILE A 269 -22.00 -6.06 7.28
C ILE A 269 -21.81 -5.27 5.99
N GLU A 270 -22.60 -4.22 5.80
CA GLU A 270 -22.51 -3.37 4.61
C GLU A 270 -22.34 -1.91 4.98
N GLY A 271 -21.71 -1.14 4.09
CA GLY A 271 -21.29 0.20 4.48
C GLY A 271 -20.51 0.94 3.41
N ARG A 272 -19.87 2.02 3.85
CA ARG A 272 -19.03 2.88 3.02
C ARG A 272 -17.69 3.12 3.68
N LEU A 273 -16.63 2.98 2.89
CA LEU A 273 -15.29 3.38 3.25
C LEU A 273 -14.91 4.63 2.47
N SER A 274 -14.62 5.70 3.20
CA SER A 274 -14.04 6.94 2.68
C SER A 274 -12.56 7.00 3.05
N CYS A 275 -11.71 7.40 2.10
CA CYS A 275 -10.28 7.59 2.32
C CYS A 275 -9.84 8.84 1.56
N ALA A 276 -9.14 9.75 2.24
CA ALA A 276 -8.56 10.95 1.63
C ALA A 276 -7.30 11.40 2.39
N PRO A 277 -6.38 12.13 1.72
CA PRO A 277 -5.28 12.80 2.40
C PRO A 277 -5.79 13.80 3.45
N ASN A 278 -5.11 13.88 4.59
CA ASN A 278 -5.46 14.82 5.64
C ASN A 278 -5.24 16.28 5.19
N ALA A 279 -6.15 17.17 5.59
CA ALA A 279 -6.12 18.58 5.18
C ALA A 279 -4.91 19.37 5.70
N LYS A 280 -4.30 18.97 6.83
CA LYS A 280 -3.12 19.63 7.41
C LYS A 280 -1.82 19.03 6.89
N ASN A 281 -1.76 17.71 6.79
CA ASN A 281 -0.59 16.99 6.29
C ASN A 281 -1.03 15.97 5.23
N PRO A 282 -0.83 16.24 3.93
CA PRO A 282 -1.26 15.35 2.86
C PRO A 282 -0.58 13.97 2.83
N ARG A 283 0.40 13.70 3.70
CA ARG A 283 0.99 12.37 3.88
C ARG A 283 0.18 11.47 4.82
N ASP A 284 -0.62 12.07 5.68
CA ASP A 284 -1.50 11.37 6.61
C ASP A 284 -2.83 11.05 5.90
N LEU A 285 -3.56 10.04 6.36
CA LEU A 285 -4.87 9.68 5.81
C LEU A 285 -5.99 9.91 6.83
N ASP A 286 -7.05 10.59 6.38
CA ASP A 286 -8.34 10.59 7.05
C ASP A 286 -9.21 9.47 6.45
N ILE A 287 -9.64 8.53 7.30
CA ILE A 287 -10.41 7.35 6.89
C ILE A 287 -11.73 7.33 7.66
N THR A 288 -12.85 7.13 6.97
CA THR A 288 -14.16 6.98 7.62
C THR A 288 -14.79 5.67 7.20
N ILE A 289 -15.21 4.86 8.18
CA ILE A 289 -15.98 3.64 7.93
C ILE A 289 -17.36 3.82 8.55
N LYS A 290 -18.37 3.87 7.69
CA LYS A 290 -19.78 3.78 8.09
C LYS A 290 -20.26 2.38 7.79
N TYR A 291 -20.96 1.75 8.71
CA TYR A 291 -21.40 0.37 8.56
C TYR A 291 -22.77 0.14 9.19
N ARG A 292 -23.49 -0.83 8.65
CA ARG A 292 -24.70 -1.43 9.17
C ARG A 292 -24.51 -2.94 9.24
N VAL A 293 -24.90 -3.54 10.36
CA VAL A 293 -24.97 -4.98 10.55
C VAL A 293 -26.44 -5.37 10.58
N ASP A 294 -26.85 -6.15 9.59
CA ASP A 294 -28.21 -6.71 9.55
C ASP A 294 -28.18 -8.10 10.21
N SER A 295 -28.37 -8.11 11.54
CA SER A 295 -28.47 -9.32 12.38
C SER A 295 -29.89 -9.46 12.98
N THR A 296 -30.03 -10.10 14.16
CA THR A 296 -31.30 -10.06 14.93
C THR A 296 -31.72 -8.65 15.34
N GLU A 297 -30.75 -7.77 15.56
CA GLU A 297 -30.94 -6.32 15.74
C GLU A 297 -30.08 -5.58 14.72
N THR A 298 -30.62 -4.50 14.15
CA THR A 298 -29.86 -3.64 13.23
C THR A 298 -28.94 -2.73 14.03
N ILE A 299 -27.64 -2.89 13.83
CA ILE A 299 -26.60 -2.05 14.45
C ILE A 299 -26.02 -1.16 13.36
N GLU A 300 -26.01 0.15 13.58
CA GLU A 300 -25.37 1.12 12.69
C GLU A 300 -24.24 1.85 13.44
N GLY A 301 -23.12 2.06 12.76
CA GLY A 301 -21.97 2.73 13.33
C GLY A 301 -21.20 3.56 12.31
N GLU A 302 -20.50 4.57 12.82
CA GLU A 302 -19.59 5.40 12.06
C GLU A 302 -18.35 5.66 12.89
N MET A 303 -17.18 5.45 12.29
CA MET A 303 -15.91 5.77 12.94
C MET A 303 -15.00 6.51 11.97
N GLN A 304 -14.33 7.53 12.51
CA GLN A 304 -13.32 8.32 11.81
C GLN A 304 -11.96 7.98 12.39
N TYR A 305 -11.07 7.51 11.53
CA TYR A 305 -9.71 7.15 11.85
C TYR A 305 -8.74 8.12 11.20
N LYS A 306 -7.56 8.25 11.81
CA LYS A 306 -6.46 9.05 11.30
C LYS A 306 -5.19 8.25 11.34
N MET A 307 -4.59 8.07 10.16
CA MET A 307 -3.31 7.40 9.99
C MET A 307 -2.24 8.47 9.82
N TYR A 308 -1.48 8.74 10.88
CA TYR A 308 -0.38 9.70 10.92
C TYR A 308 0.96 9.01 10.69
#